data_AF-U9UHX3-F1
#
_entry.id   AF-U9UHX3-F1
#
_cell.length_a   1.000
_cell.length_b   1.000
_cell.length_c   1.000
_cell.angle_alpha   90.00
_cell.angle_beta   90.00
_cell.angle_gamma   90.00
#
_symmetry.space_group_name_H-M   'P 1'
#
loop_
_entity.id
_entity.type
_entity.pdbx_description
1 polymer ?
#
loop_
_entity_poly.entity_id
_entity_poly.type
_entity_poly.pdbx_seq_one_letter_code
_entity_poly.pdbx_strand_id
1 'polypeptide(L)' 'MKICWDSNPYNRPSVIEIEELLRLFILYENEEIKKQFDEAENIEIIDQRYTS' A
#
# COMPACT_ATOMS: atom_id res chain seq x y z
N MET A 1 -5.06 5.66 -9.16
CA MET A 1 -4.56 6.51 -8.04
C MET A 1 -4.74 8.02 -8.27
N LYS A 2 -4.40 8.62 -9.42
CA LYS A 2 -4.61 10.07 -9.63
C LYS A 2 -6.05 10.56 -9.36
N ILE A 3 -7.06 9.75 -9.68
CA ILE A 3 -8.48 10.03 -9.42
C ILE A 3 -8.82 10.16 -7.92
N CYS A 4 -8.04 9.53 -7.04
CA CYS A 4 -8.27 9.57 -5.59
C CYS A 4 -7.93 10.95 -5.00
N TRP A 5 -7.10 11.74 -5.70
CA TRP A 5 -6.74 13.12 -5.33
C TRP A 5 -7.37 14.15 -6.26
N ASP A 6 -8.51 13.84 -6.89
CA ASP A 6 -9.26 14.84 -7.64
C ASP A 6 -9.64 16.02 -6.71
N SER A 7 -9.43 17.24 -7.21
CA SER A 7 -9.79 18.47 -6.48
C SER A 7 -11.30 18.55 -6.24
N ASN A 8 -12.09 18.01 -7.16
CA ASN A 8 -13.52 17.82 -6.98
C ASN A 8 -13.78 16.50 -6.20
N PRO A 9 -14.37 16.56 -4.99
CA PRO A 9 -14.62 15.37 -4.19
C PRO A 9 -15.62 14.40 -4.84
N TYR A 10 -16.52 14.87 -5.70
CA TYR A 10 -17.51 14.02 -6.38
C TYR A 10 -16.90 13.14 -7.47
N ASN A 11 -15.70 13.48 -7.95
CA ASN A 11 -14.98 12.67 -8.93
C ASN A 11 -14.12 11.58 -8.25
N ARG A 12 -13.97 11.63 -6.93
CA ARG A 12 -13.17 10.64 -6.22
C ARG A 12 -13.95 9.33 -6.15
N PRO A 13 -13.28 8.19 -6.39
CA PRO A 13 -13.90 6.89 -6.22
C PRO A 13 -14.29 6.69 -4.75
N SER A 14 -15.36 5.93 -4.55
CA SER A 14 -15.74 5.40 -3.26
C SER A 14 -14.70 4.41 -2.74
N VAL A 15 -14.74 4.15 -1.43
CA VAL A 15 -13.86 3.15 -0.81
C VAL A 15 -14.06 1.76 -1.43
N ILE A 16 -15.30 1.40 -1.80
CA ILE A 16 -15.62 0.11 -2.41
C ILE A 16 -14.93 -0.02 -3.78
N GLU A 17 -15.01 1.03 -4.62
CA GLU A 17 -14.34 1.05 -5.93
C GLU A 17 -12.81 0.99 -5.80
N ILE A 18 -12.24 1.67 -4.80
CA ILE A 18 -10.80 1.59 -4.51
C ILE A 18 -10.40 0.17 -4.08
N GLU A 19 -11.20 -0.47 -3.23
CA GLU A 19 -10.94 -1.83 -2.77
C GLU A 19 -10.91 -2.82 -3.95
N GLU A 20 -11.88 -2.73 -4.86
CA GLU A 20 -11.93 -3.56 -6.07
C GLU A 20 -10.70 -3.37 -6.95
N LEU A 21 -10.26 -2.12 -7.15
CA LEU A 21 -9.04 -1.82 -7.89
C LEU A 21 -7.79 -2.41 -7.20
N LEU A 22 -7.68 -2.29 -5.88
CA LEU A 22 -6.54 -2.79 -5.11
C LEU A 22 -6.50 -4.32 -5.06
N ARG A 23 -7.66 -4.99 -4.98
CA ARG A 23 -7.74 -6.45 -5.03
C ARG A 23 -7.11 -7.01 -6.30
N LEU A 24 -7.29 -6.34 -7.43
CA LEU A 24 -6.63 -6.72 -8.68
C LEU A 24 -5.10 -6.68 -8.56
N PHE A 25 -4.53 -5.71 -7.85
CA PHE A 25 -3.08 -5.65 -7.62
C PHE A 25 -2.57 -6.72 -6.66
N ILE A 26 -3.33 -7.05 -5.61
CA ILE A 26 -2.94 -8.03 -4.59
C ILE A 26 -2.99 -9.47 -5.14
N LEU A 27 -3.96 -9.76 -6.01
CA LEU A 27 -4.14 -11.10 -6.61
C LEU A 27 -2.96 -11.52 -7.50
N TYR A 28 -2.24 -10.56 -8.07
CA TYR A 28 -0.95 -10.83 -8.69
C TYR A 28 0.10 -10.76 -7.58
N GLU A 29 0.55 -11.92 -7.07
CA GLU A 29 1.69 -12.02 -6.15
C GLU A 29 2.89 -11.25 -6.74
N ASN A 30 3.01 -9.99 -6.34
CA ASN A 30 4.03 -9.12 -6.83
C ASN A 30 5.21 -9.27 -5.88
N GLU A 31 6.23 -10.00 -6.32
CA GLU A 31 7.47 -10.20 -5.55
C GLU A 31 8.10 -8.89 -5.09
N GLU A 32 7.91 -7.80 -5.85
CA GLU A 32 8.41 -6.47 -5.49
C GLU A 32 7.64 -5.85 -4.32
N ILE A 33 6.33 -6.10 -4.22
CA ILE A 33 5.54 -5.70 -3.06
C ILE A 33 5.98 -6.50 -1.83
N LYS A 34 6.18 -7.81 -2.00
CA LYS A 34 6.65 -8.67 -0.92
C LYS A 34 8.01 -8.22 -0.37
N LYS A 35 8.98 -7.94 -1.25
CA LYS A 35 10.31 -7.42 -0.86
C LYS A 35 10.22 -6.12 -0.05
N GLN A 36 9.32 -5.21 -0.41
CA GLN A 36 9.13 -3.96 0.34
C GLN A 36 8.62 -4.20 1.76
N PHE A 37 7.71 -5.17 1.95
CA PHE A 37 7.26 -5.56 3.30
C PHE A 37 8.41 -6.21 4.09
N ASP A 38 9.16 -7.13 3.47
CA ASP A 38 10.30 -7.78 4.12
C ASP A 38 11.39 -6.75 4.53
N GLU A 39 11.68 -5.75 3.69
CA GLU A 39 12.64 -4.68 4.00
C GLU A 39 12.14 -3.79 5.14
N ALA A 40 10.87 -3.39 5.13
CA ALA A 40 10.29 -2.57 6.20
C ALA A 40 10.31 -3.29 7.56
N GLU A 41 9.96 -4.57 7.59
CA GLU A 41 10.00 -5.38 8.82
C GLU A 41 11.44 -5.52 9.35
N ASN A 42 12.42 -5.72 8.45
CA ASN A 42 13.82 -5.75 8.84
C ASN A 42 14.30 -4.41 9.42
N ILE A 43 13.87 -3.28 8.87
CA ILE A 43 14.17 -1.94 9.40
C ILE A 43 13.56 -1.77 10.80
N GLU A 44 12.30 -2.18 11.01
CA GLU A 44 11.65 -2.10 12.33
C GLU A 44 12.37 -2.96 13.39
N ILE A 45 12.78 -4.17 13.04
CA ILE A 45 13.55 -5.05 13.94
C ILE A 45 14.91 -4.44 14.30
N ILE A 46 15.58 -3.83 13.32
CA ILE A 46 16.85 -3.12 13.50
C ILE A 46 16.65 -1.94 14.47
N ASP A 47 15.68 -1.06 14.22
CA ASP A 47 15.42 0.11 15.07
C ASP A 47 15.12 -0.28 16.52
N GLN A 48 14.31 -1.32 16.75
CA GLN A 48 14.01 -1.84 18.10
C GLN A 48 15.27 -2.36 18.82
N ARG A 49 16.18 -3.01 18.08
CA ARG A 49 17.45 -3.51 18.64
C ARG A 49 18.41 -2.39 19.04
N TYR A 50 18.39 -1.25 18.35
CA TYR A 50 19.25 -0.10 18.64
C TYR A 50 18.65 0.90 19.64
N THR A 51 17.37 0.76 19.98
CA THR A 51 16.69 1.56 21.01
C THR A 51 16.55 0.83 22.36
N SER A 52 17.07 -0.40 22.47
CA SER A 52 17.13 -1.23 23.68
C SER A 52 18.51 -1.17 24.35
#